data_AF-A0A673AU62-F1
#
_entry.id   AF-A0A673AU62-F1
#
_cell.length_a   1.000
_cell.length_b   1.000
_cell.length_c   1.000
_cell.angle_alpha   90.00
_cell.angle_beta   90.00
_cell.angle_gamma   90.00
#
_symmetry.space_group_name_H-M   'P 1'
#
loop_
_entity.id
_entity.type
_entity.pdbx_description
1 polymer ?
#
loop_
_entity_poly.entity_id
_entity_poly.type
_entity_poly.pdbx_seq_one_letter_code
_entity_poly.pdbx_strand_id
1 'polypeptide(L)'
;VARLLDVRSGFIDGVSEPVLKSLLDKLLVKRVVTDAEMDKVNGMQTRADKARLVIDTVRRKGEDASSEMIEILCELDPFLCENLDLN
;
A
#
# COMPACT_ATOMS: atom_id res chain seq x y z
N VAL A 1 -13.60 5.94 -4.98
CA VAL A 1 -12.70 6.95 -4.39
C VAL A 1 -12.43 6.84 -2.90
N ALA A 2 -13.28 6.19 -2.09
CA ALA A 2 -13.04 6.04 -0.65
C ALA A 2 -12.31 4.75 -0.21
N ARG A 3 -12.14 3.74 -1.08
CA ARG A 3 -11.72 2.37 -0.67
C ARG A 3 -10.45 2.34 0.18
N LEU A 4 -9.37 3.04 -0.22
CA LEU A 4 -8.12 3.07 0.57
C LEU A 4 -8.22 3.91 1.85
N LEU A 5 -9.16 4.85 1.94
CA LEU A 5 -9.42 5.56 3.20
C LEU A 5 -10.13 4.64 4.19
N ASP A 6 -11.11 3.88 3.71
CA ASP A 6 -11.97 3.02 4.53
C ASP A 6 -11.18 1.84 5.14
N VAL A 7 -10.28 1.25 4.36
CA VAL A 7 -9.48 0.09 4.78
C VAL A 7 -8.16 0.47 5.46
N ARG A 8 -7.90 1.77 5.67
CA ARG A 8 -6.57 2.27 6.04
C ARG A 8 -6.03 1.69 7.33
N SER A 9 -6.83 1.66 8.38
CA SER A 9 -6.43 1.08 9.67
C SER A 9 -6.13 -0.42 9.50
N GLY A 10 -7.04 -1.15 8.87
CA GLY A 10 -6.87 -2.59 8.62
C GLY A 10 -5.64 -2.91 7.79
N PHE A 11 -5.32 -2.11 6.77
CA PHE A 11 -4.08 -2.26 6.01
C PHE A 11 -2.83 -2.02 6.89
N ILE A 12 -2.80 -0.93 7.67
CA ILE A 12 -1.67 -0.59 8.54
C ILE A 12 -1.43 -1.69 9.58
N ASP A 13 -2.49 -2.24 10.16
CA ASP A 13 -2.39 -3.24 11.22
C ASP A 13 -2.11 -4.63 10.63
N GLY A 14 -2.71 -4.97 9.49
CA GLY A 14 -2.72 -6.31 8.91
C GLY A 14 -1.59 -6.62 7.92
N VAL A 15 -1.03 -5.62 7.20
CA VAL A 15 -0.01 -5.91 6.19
C VAL A 15 1.29 -6.43 6.83
N SER A 16 1.78 -7.59 6.40
CA SER A 16 3.06 -8.12 6.88
C SER A 16 4.25 -7.35 6.28
N GLU A 17 5.42 -7.35 6.95
CA GLU A 17 6.62 -6.69 6.41
C GLU A 17 7.04 -7.25 5.03
N PRO A 18 7.02 -8.58 4.77
CA PRO A 18 7.32 -9.12 3.45
C PRO A 18 6.35 -8.64 2.36
N VAL A 19 5.04 -8.67 2.62
CA VAL A 19 4.02 -8.19 1.68
C VAL A 19 4.19 -6.70 1.43
N LEU A 20 4.43 -5.90 2.48
CA LEU A 20 4.66 -4.46 2.35
C LEU A 20 5.88 -4.15 1.47
N LYS A 21 6.97 -4.90 1.63
CA LYS A 21 8.18 -4.74 0.82
C LYS A 21 7.90 -5.08 -0.66
N SER A 22 7.29 -6.22 -0.93
CA SER A 22 6.96 -6.63 -2.31
C SER A 22 5.94 -5.68 -2.97
N LEU A 23 4.99 -5.15 -2.19
CA LEU A 23 4.05 -4.14 -2.63
C LEU A 23 4.79 -2.86 -3.06
N LEU A 24 5.70 -2.36 -2.21
CA LEU A 24 6.52 -1.19 -2.52
C LEU A 24 7.36 -1.36 -3.79
N ASP A 25 8.00 -2.52 -3.95
CA ASP A 25 8.81 -2.84 -5.13
C ASP A 25 7.95 -2.79 -6.41
N LYS A 26 6.77 -3.42 -6.38
CA LYS A 26 5.83 -3.41 -7.52
C LYS A 26 5.26 -2.02 -7.81
N LEU A 27 4.91 -1.24 -6.77
CA LEU A 27 4.44 0.13 -6.92
C LEU A 27 5.51 1.05 -7.54
N LEU A 28 6.79 0.82 -7.25
CA LEU A 28 7.90 1.55 -7.87
C LEU A 28 8.06 1.17 -9.34
N VAL A 29 8.06 -0.13 -9.66
CA VAL A 29 8.15 -0.63 -11.04
C VAL A 29 7.02 -0.07 -11.91
N LYS A 30 5.81 0.00 -11.36
CA LYS A 30 4.64 0.59 -12.02
C LYS A 30 4.58 2.13 -11.95
N ARG A 31 5.60 2.77 -11.35
CA ARG A 31 5.73 4.23 -11.20
C ARG A 31 4.56 4.90 -10.45
N VAL A 32 3.86 4.15 -9.61
CA VAL A 32 2.83 4.68 -8.72
C VAL A 32 3.50 5.50 -7.62
N VAL A 33 4.55 4.93 -7.02
CA VAL A 33 5.46 5.66 -6.12
C VAL A 33 6.74 6.01 -6.88
N THR A 34 7.28 7.18 -6.56
CA THR A 34 8.57 7.67 -7.09
C THR A 34 9.73 7.22 -6.21
N ASP A 35 10.96 7.26 -6.72
CA ASP A 35 12.16 6.97 -5.92
C ASP A 35 12.24 7.85 -4.67
N ALA A 36 11.93 9.15 -4.79
CA ALA A 36 11.93 10.08 -3.66
C ALA A 36 10.86 9.75 -2.59
N GLU A 37 9.75 9.14 -2.97
CA GLU A 37 8.73 8.66 -2.02
C GLU A 37 9.17 7.32 -1.41
N MET A 38 9.78 6.43 -2.19
CA MET A 38 10.36 5.19 -1.68
C MET A 38 11.45 5.46 -0.65
N ASP A 39 12.34 6.41 -0.88
CA ASP A 39 13.38 6.80 0.09
C ASP A 39 12.77 7.29 1.41
N LYS A 40 11.68 8.07 1.35
CA LYS A 40 10.96 8.50 2.55
C LYS A 40 10.36 7.33 3.31
N VAL A 41 9.80 6.34 2.60
CA VAL A 41 9.26 5.12 3.21
C VAL A 41 10.39 4.30 3.84
N ASN A 42 11.52 4.14 3.16
CA ASN A 42 12.68 3.42 3.68
C ASN A 42 13.28 4.08 4.93
N GLY A 43 13.11 5.39 5.10
CA GLY A 43 13.49 6.12 6.30
C GLY A 43 12.60 5.91 7.53
N MET A 44 11.43 5.26 7.39
CA MET A 44 10.53 4.98 8.51
C MET A 44 11.03 3.77 9.33
N GLN A 45 10.99 3.90 10.67
CA GLN A 45 11.53 2.88 11.58
C GLN A 45 10.63 1.65 11.71
N THR A 46 9.31 1.84 11.72
CA THR A 46 8.35 0.75 11.98
C THR A 46 7.59 0.36 10.72
N ARG A 47 7.20 -0.93 10.65
CA ARG A 47 6.30 -1.46 9.62
C ARG A 47 5.02 -0.62 9.48
N ALA A 48 4.42 -0.26 10.62
CA ALA A 48 3.17 0.49 10.66
C ALA A 48 3.33 1.91 10.09
N ASP A 49 4.45 2.58 10.39
CA ASP A 49 4.73 3.92 9.85
C ASP A 49 5.00 3.87 8.34
N LYS A 50 5.73 2.83 7.87
CA LYS A 50 5.90 2.56 6.44
C LYS A 50 4.55 2.34 5.75
N ALA A 51 3.73 1.42 6.26
CA ALA A 51 2.41 1.10 5.71
C ALA A 51 1.52 2.35 5.63
N ARG A 52 1.51 3.15 6.71
CA ARG A 52 0.78 4.42 6.76
C ARG A 52 1.24 5.38 5.68
N LEU A 53 2.54 5.58 5.53
CA LEU A 53 3.09 6.50 4.54
C LEU A 53 2.78 6.03 3.11
N VAL A 54 2.85 4.73 2.83
CA VAL A 54 2.52 4.15 1.53
C VAL A 54 1.07 4.40 1.17
N ILE A 55 0.13 3.96 2.01
CA ILE A 55 -1.29 4.07 1.68
C ILE A 55 -1.75 5.53 1.57
N ASP A 56 -1.25 6.43 2.45
CA ASP A 56 -1.58 7.85 2.38
C ASP A 56 -0.94 8.55 1.18
N THR A 57 0.19 8.05 0.67
CA THR A 57 0.83 8.57 -0.55
C THR A 57 0.10 8.12 -1.79
N VAL A 58 -0.19 6.82 -1.91
CA VAL A 58 -0.95 6.26 -3.05
C VAL A 58 -2.34 6.88 -3.13
N ARG A 59 -3.09 6.94 -2.02
CA ARG A 59 -4.44 7.54 -2.00
C ARG A 59 -4.45 8.98 -2.50
N ARG A 60 -3.44 9.79 -2.15
CA ARG A 60 -3.35 11.19 -2.58
C ARG A 60 -3.09 11.36 -4.08
N LYS A 61 -2.61 10.33 -4.76
CA LYS A 61 -2.35 10.36 -6.22
C LYS A 61 -3.60 10.07 -7.04
N GLY A 62 -4.70 9.63 -6.42
CA GLY A 62 -6.00 9.45 -7.06
C GLY A 62 -6.38 7.99 -7.29
N GLU A 63 -7.46 7.80 -8.06
CA GLU A 63 -8.13 6.52 -8.23
C GLU A 63 -7.30 5.47 -8.95
N ASP A 64 -6.59 5.87 -10.00
CA ASP A 64 -5.80 4.92 -10.80
C ASP A 64 -4.67 4.32 -9.94
N ALA A 65 -3.97 5.17 -9.19
CA ALA A 65 -2.95 4.75 -8.23
C ALA A 65 -3.52 3.86 -7.12
N SER A 66 -4.70 4.22 -6.61
CA SER A 66 -5.39 3.45 -5.56
C SER A 66 -5.82 2.07 -6.06
N SER A 67 -6.34 1.99 -7.28
CA SER A 67 -6.77 0.74 -7.91
C SER A 67 -5.58 -0.19 -8.15
N GLU A 68 -4.48 0.36 -8.64
CA GLU A 68 -3.23 -0.36 -8.88
C GLU A 68 -2.64 -0.94 -7.58
N MET A 69 -2.64 -0.17 -6.48
CA MET A 69 -2.22 -0.71 -5.18
C MET A 69 -3.13 -1.84 -4.68
N ILE A 70 -4.45 -1.72 -4.87
CA ILE A 70 -5.40 -2.77 -4.48
C ILE A 70 -5.14 -4.04 -5.29
N GLU A 71 -5.00 -3.93 -6.61
CA GLU A 71 -4.72 -5.07 -7.49
C GLU A 71 -3.44 -5.80 -7.06
N ILE A 72 -2.34 -5.06 -6.84
CA ILE A 72 -1.09 -5.64 -6.35
C ILE A 72 -1.26 -6.27 -4.97
N LEU A 73 -2.00 -5.63 -4.06
CA LEU A 73 -2.22 -6.16 -2.72
C LEU A 73 -2.98 -7.50 -2.77
N CYS A 74 -4.03 -7.59 -3.58
CA CYS A 74 -4.81 -8.81 -3.75
C CYS A 74 -4.03 -9.91 -4.49
N GLU A 75 -3.06 -9.56 -5.33
CA GLU A 75 -2.09 -10.51 -5.90
C GLU A 75 -1.13 -11.07 -4.83
N LEU A 76 -0.61 -10.21 -3.96
CA LEU A 76 0.42 -10.57 -2.97
C LEU A 76 -0.15 -11.25 -1.73
N ASP A 77 -1.35 -10.82 -1.29
CA ASP A 77 -2.01 -11.30 -0.09
C ASP A 77 -3.54 -11.31 -0.29
N PRO A 78 -4.07 -12.35 -0.96
CA PRO A 78 -5.51 -12.51 -1.17
C PRO A 78 -6.31 -12.56 0.14
N PHE A 79 -5.73 -13.10 1.21
CA PHE A 79 -6.40 -13.21 2.51
C PHE A 79 -6.58 -11.84 3.17
N LEU A 80 -5.53 -11.00 3.15
CA LEU A 80 -5.66 -9.64 3.64
C LEU A 80 -6.62 -8.82 2.78
N CYS A 81 -6.60 -9.01 1.46
CA CYS A 81 -7.55 -8.35 0.56
C CYS A 81 -9.01 -8.73 0.87
N GLU A 82 -9.28 -10.03 1.09
CA GLU A 82 -10.61 -10.51 1.51
C GLU A 82 -11.00 -9.94 2.88
N ASN A 83 -10.11 -9.96 3.87
CA ASN A 83 -10.36 -9.42 5.22
C ASN A 83 -10.63 -7.90 5.24
N LEU A 84 -10.21 -7.18 4.20
CA LEU A 84 -10.42 -5.74 4.05
C LEU A 84 -11.58 -5.40 3.10
N ASP A 85 -12.36 -6.40 2.65
CA ASP A 85 -13.44 -6.23 1.66
C ASP A 85 -12.96 -5.51 0.38
N LEU A 86 -11.74 -5.83 -0.05
CA LEU A 86 -11.08 -5.25 -1.23
C LEU A 86 -11.27 -6.06 -2.52
N ASN A 87 -11.90 -7.22 -2.44
CA ASN A 87 -12.31 -8.03 -3.60
C ASN A 87 -13.33 -7.31 -4.51
#